data_AF-A0A7V2G5J6-F1
#
_entry.id   AF-A0A7V2G5J6-F1
#
_cell.length_a   1.000
_cell.length_b   1.000
_cell.length_c   1.000
_cell.angle_alpha   90.00
_cell.angle_beta   90.00
_cell.angle_gamma   90.00
#
_symmetry.space_group_name_H-M   'P 1'
#
loop_
_entity.id
_entity.type
_entity.pdbx_description
1 polymer ?
#
loop_
_entity_poly.entity_id
_entity_poly.type
_entity_poly.pdbx_seq_one_letter_code
_entity_poly.pdbx_strand_id
1 'polypeptide(L)' 'MKRITVLLADDHTVVREGLRALLELEKDIAVVGEA' A
#
# COMPACT_ATOMS: atom_id res chain seq x y z
N MET A 1 9.76 11.11 -12.35
CA MET A 1 8.69 10.08 -12.40
C MET A 1 7.57 10.52 -11.47
N LYS A 2 6.30 10.35 -11.85
CA LYS A 2 5.16 10.66 -10.98
C LYS A 2 4.97 9.50 -9.99
N ARG A 3 4.81 9.82 -8.71
CA ARG A 3 4.57 8.83 -7.64
C ARG A 3 3.08 8.50 -7.57
N ILE A 4 2.74 7.21 -7.55
CA ILE A 4 1.38 6.68 -7.36
C ILE A 4 1.10 6.64 -5.85
N THR A 5 -0.03 7.18 -5.43
CA THR A 5 -0.44 7.17 -4.02
C THR A 5 -1.60 6.19 -3.83
N VAL A 6 -1.49 5.34 -2.81
CA VAL A 6 -2.40 4.20 -2.57
C VAL A 6 -2.95 4.28 -1.15
N LEU A 7 -4.26 4.08 -1.02
CA LEU A 7 -4.97 3.84 0.24
C LEU A 7 -5.37 2.35 0.26
N LEU A 8 -4.99 1.61 1.30
CA LEU A 8 -5.43 0.23 1.48
C LEU A 8 -6.73 0.22 2.28
N ALA A 9 -7.80 -0.33 1.72
CA ALA A 9 -9.10 -0.45 2.40
C ALA A 9 -9.52 -1.93 2.37
N ASP A 10 -9.38 -2.60 3.50
CA ASP A 10 -9.70 -4.01 3.67
C ASP A 10 -10.11 -4.27 5.12
N ASP A 11 -11.10 -5.12 5.34
CA ASP A 11 -11.60 -5.47 6.68
C ASP A 11 -10.66 -6.41 7.45
N HIS A 12 -9.63 -6.94 6.79
CA HIS A 12 -8.66 -7.86 7.36
C HIS A 12 -7.26 -7.24 7.44
N THR A 13 -6.77 -7.02 8.65
CA THR A 13 -5.43 -6.46 8.91
C THR A 13 -4.30 -7.24 8.21
N VAL A 14 -4.38 -8.58 8.18
CA VAL A 14 -3.36 -9.43 7.54
C VAL A 14 -3.20 -9.15 6.04
N VAL A 15 -4.29 -8.78 5.37
CA VAL A 15 -4.28 -8.47 3.93
C VAL A 15 -3.58 -7.14 3.71
N ARG A 16 -3.88 -6.11 4.52
CA ARG A 16 -3.24 -4.80 4.42
C ARG A 16 -1.74 -4.88 4.68
N GLU A 17 -1.31 -5.64 5.68
CA GLU A 17 0.11 -5.86 5.98
C GLU A 17 0.84 -6.54 4.80
N GLY A 18 0.23 -7.58 4.22
CA GLY A 18 0.78 -8.27 3.05
C GLY A 18 0.89 -7.37 1.82
N LEU A 19 -0.19 -6.63 1.49
CA LEU A 19 -0.17 -5.71 0.36
C LEU A 19 0.83 -4.57 0.56
N ARG A 20 0.90 -3.99 1.77
CA ARG A 20 1.88 -2.95 2.08
C ARG A 20 3.30 -3.45 1.82
N ALA A 21 3.66 -4.63 2.34
CA ALA A 21 5.00 -5.19 2.18
C ALA A 21 5.37 -5.40 0.70
N LEU A 22 4.40 -5.82 -0.12
CA LEU A 22 4.60 -5.98 -1.57
C LEU A 22 4.76 -4.64 -2.29
N LEU A 23 3.89 -3.67 -1.98
CA LEU A 23 3.87 -2.36 -2.64
C LEU A 23 5.09 -1.49 -2.27
N GLU A 24 5.67 -1.67 -1.09
CA GLU A 24 6.90 -0.98 -0.67
C GLU A 24 8.15 -1.40 -1.47
N LEU A 25 8.10 -2.52 -2.20
CA LEU A 25 9.16 -2.94 -3.12
C LEU A 25 9.19 -2.09 -4.41
N GLU A 26 8.08 -1.44 -4.76
CA GLU A 26 7.95 -0.64 -5.97
C GLU A 26 8.35 0.82 -5.72
N LYS A 27 9.31 1.33 -6.50
CA LYS A 27 9.96 2.63 -6.25
C LYS A 27 9.06 3.84 -6.55
N ASP A 28 8.01 3.65 -7.33
CA ASP A 28 7.07 4.66 -7.76
C ASP A 28 5.75 4.64 -6.98
N ILE A 29 5.57 3.71 -6.04
CA ILE A 29 4.37 3.57 -5.21
C ILE A 29 4.62 4.08 -3.80
N ALA A 30 3.62 4.73 -3.21
CA ALA A 30 3.59 5.08 -1.80
C ALA A 30 2.21 4.80 -1.19
N VAL A 31 2.18 3.97 -0.15
CA VAL A 31 0.98 3.74 0.67
C VAL A 31 0.84 4.90 1.66
N VAL A 32 -0.21 5.70 1.52
CA VAL A 32 -0.44 6.93 2.30
C VAL A 32 -1.43 6.76 3.44
N GLY A 33 -2.06 5.59 3.54
CA GLY A 33 -2.97 5.27 4.64
C GLY A 33 -3.57 3.87 4.52
N GLU A 34 -4.27 3.48 5.58
CA GLU A 34 -5.04 2.25 5.68
C GLU A 34 -6.39 2.58 6.33
N ALA A 35 -7.45 1.91 5.88
CA ALA A 35 -8.81 1.99 6.41
C ALA A 35 -9.38 0.59 6.63
#